data_AF-A0A534WF35-F1
#
_entry.id   AF-A0A534WF35-F1
#
_cell.length_a   1.000
_cell.length_b   1.000
_cell.length_c   1.000
_cell.angle_alpha   90.00
_cell.angle_beta   90.00
_cell.angle_gamma   90.00
#
_symmetry.space_group_name_H-M   'P 1'
#
loop_
_entity.id
_entity.type
_entity.pdbx_description
1 polymer ?
#
loop_
_entity_poly.entity_id
_entity_poly.type
_entity_poly.pdbx_seq_one_letter_code
_entity_poly.pdbx_strand_id
1 'polypeptide(L)' 'MSAGEDPSVVAQAVLEAATAEKPRLRYPVGKRAGLLAHLRRYLPESVFDGALRKQFGLDPAGGSRAPVA' A
#
# COMPACT_ATOMS: atom_id res chain seq x y z
N MET A 1 -0.60 -15.62 5.23
CA MET A 1 -0.02 -14.78 6.31
C MET A 1 0.15 -13.38 5.76
N SER A 2 -0.54 -12.41 6.33
CA SER A 2 -0.55 -11.01 5.89
C SER A 2 0.86 -10.42 5.98
N ALA A 3 1.58 -10.36 4.86
CA ALA A 3 2.92 -9.80 4.77
C ALA A 3 2.86 -8.26 4.72
N GLY A 4 2.43 -7.67 5.83
CA GLY A 4 2.54 -6.22 6.06
C GLY A 4 3.99 -5.82 6.30
N GLU A 5 4.29 -4.53 6.12
CA GLU A 5 5.54 -3.95 6.60
C GLU A 5 5.59 -3.99 8.14
N ASP A 6 6.80 -3.97 8.68
CA ASP A 6 7.01 -3.99 10.13
C ASP A 6 6.29 -2.77 10.78
N PRO A 7 5.50 -2.98 11.85
CA PRO A 7 4.73 -1.92 12.48
C PRO A 7 5.61 -0.78 13.02
N SER A 8 6.89 -1.04 13.32
CA SER A 8 7.85 -0.02 13.74
C SER A 8 8.12 1.00 12.64
N VAL A 9 8.11 0.57 11.37
CA VAL A 9 8.30 1.47 10.21
C VAL A 9 7.09 2.40 10.05
N VAL A 10 5.89 1.87 10.31
CA VAL A 10 4.64 2.66 10.32
C VAL A 10 4.66 3.70 11.43
N ALA A 11 5.06 3.30 12.65
CA ALA A 11 5.14 4.21 13.78
C ALA A 11 6.08 5.40 13.52
N GLN A 12 7.24 5.15 12.89
CA GLN A 12 8.17 6.22 12.50
C GLN A 12 7.57 7.19 11.49
N ALA A 13 6.90 6.68 10.46
CA ALA A 13 6.26 7.53 9.45
C ALA A 13 5.11 8.37 10.04
N VAL A 14 4.36 7.83 11.00
CA VAL A 14 3.31 8.57 11.72
C VAL A 14 3.94 9.67 12.59
N LEU A 15 5.04 9.36 13.28
CA LEU A 15 5.77 10.35 14.07
C LEU A 15 6.28 11.50 13.19
N GLU A 16 6.89 11.19 12.04
CA GLU A 16 7.32 12.19 11.05
C GLU A 16 6.14 13.04 10.57
N ALA A 17 5.01 12.42 10.25
CA ALA A 17 3.81 13.13 9.81
C ALA A 17 3.24 14.07 10.89
N ALA A 18 3.27 13.66 12.16
CA ALA A 18 2.79 14.44 13.29
C ALA A 18 3.73 15.60 13.68
N THR A 19 5.02 15.49 13.37
CA THR A 19 6.06 16.47 13.76
C THR A 19 6.46 17.41 12.62
N ALA A 20 6.04 17.14 11.39
CA ALA A 20 6.37 17.98 10.24
C ALA A 20 5.67 19.35 10.30
N GLU A 21 6.44 20.44 10.19
CA GLU A 21 5.90 21.81 10.11
C GLU A 21 4.96 22.03 8.90
N LYS A 22 5.15 21.24 7.83
CA LYS A 22 4.27 21.18 6.66
C LYS A 22 3.95 19.72 6.34
N PRO A 23 2.86 19.17 6.91
CA PRO A 23 2.51 17.77 6.70
C PRO A 23 2.20 17.49 5.22
N ARG A 24 2.77 16.41 4.69
CA ARG A 24 2.55 15.99 3.30
C ARG A 24 1.21 15.26 3.20
N LEU A 25 0.53 15.38 2.06
CA LEU A 25 -0.73 14.67 1.81
C LEU A 25 -0.58 13.14 1.76
N ARG A 26 0.63 12.62 1.52
CA ARG A 26 0.89 11.18 1.38
C ARG A 26 2.26 10.83 1.95
N TYR A 27 2.28 9.90 2.90
CA TYR A 27 3.48 9.29 3.48
C TYR A 27 3.52 7.82 3.05
N PRO A 28 4.19 7.48 1.94
CA PRO A 28 4.36 6.08 1.54
C PRO A 28 5.25 5.38 2.57
N VAL A 29 4.64 4.53 3.39
CA VAL A 29 5.34 3.79 4.44
C VAL A 29 5.87 2.49 3.88
N GLY A 30 7.17 2.28 4.06
CA GLY A 30 7.82 1.03 3.72
C GLY A 30 8.46 0.97 2.34
N LYS A 31 9.38 0.03 2.17
CA LYS A 31 10.26 -0.08 0.99
C LYS A 31 9.45 -0.28 -0.30
N ARG A 32 8.31 -0.97 -0.19
CA ARG A 32 7.44 -1.26 -1.34
C ARG A 32 6.50 -0.12 -1.69
N ALA A 33 6.09 0.73 -0.73
CA ALA A 33 5.11 1.78 -0.99
C ALA A 33 5.65 2.88 -1.94
N GLY A 34 6.90 3.29 -1.75
CA GLY A 34 7.58 4.22 -2.66
C GLY A 34 7.73 3.65 -4.07
N LEU A 35 8.13 2.37 -4.17
CA LEU A 35 8.25 1.66 -5.45
C LEU A 35 6.90 1.55 -6.16
N LEU A 36 5.82 1.25 -5.43
CA LEU A 36 4.47 1.13 -5.98
C LEU A 36 3.97 2.46 -6.56
N ALA A 37 4.27 3.57 -5.88
CA ALA A 37 3.93 4.91 -6.37
C ALA A 37 4.68 5.26 -7.67
N HIS A 38 5.93 4.84 -7.81
CA HIS A 38 6.71 5.04 -9.03
C HIS A 38 6.22 4.10 -10.14
N LEU A 39 5.99 2.82 -9.83
CA LEU A 39 5.44 1.86 -10.79
C LEU A 39 4.11 2.34 -11.36
N ARG A 40 3.19 2.84 -10.54
CA ARG A 40 1.93 3.42 -11.03
C ARG A 40 2.14 4.60 -11.99
N ARG A 41 3.24 5.35 -11.85
CA ARG A 41 3.53 6.51 -12.70
C ARG A 41 4.13 6.12 -14.05
N TYR A 42 4.82 4.99 -14.13
CA TYR A 42 5.56 4.55 -15.32
C TYR A 42 4.95 3.31 -16.02
N LEU A 43 4.10 2.55 -15.34
CA LEU A 43 3.53 1.31 -15.85
C LEU A 43 2.09 1.53 -16.33
N PRO A 44 1.69 0.91 -17.46
CA PRO A 44 0.31 0.92 -17.92
C PRO A 44 -0.65 0.35 -16.87
N GLU A 45 -1.81 1.00 -16.73
CA GLU A 45 -2.80 0.73 -15.67
C GLU A 45 -3.25 -0.74 -15.64
N SER A 46 -3.39 -1.38 -16.81
CA SER A 46 -3.78 -2.79 -16.94
C SER A 46 -2.77 -3.78 -16.34
N VAL A 47 -1.47 -3.48 -16.43
CA VAL A 47 -0.39 -4.33 -15.90
C VAL A 47 -0.24 -4.11 -14.41
N PHE A 48 -0.31 -2.84 -13.98
CA PHE A 48 -0.24 -2.47 -12.57
C PHE A 48 -1.39 -3.07 -11.76
N ASP A 49 -2.63 -2.93 -12.24
CA ASP A 49 -3.81 -3.46 -11.57
C ASP A 49 -3.79 -4.99 -11.48
N GLY A 50 -3.33 -5.68 -12.53
CA GLY A 50 -3.18 -7.13 -12.52
C GLY A 50 -2.17 -7.63 -11.48
N ALA A 51 -1.01 -6.95 -11.37
CA ALA A 51 0.00 -7.27 -10.37
C ALA A 51 -0.48 -6.97 -8.94
N LEU A 52 -1.19 -5.85 -8.77
CA LEU A 52 -1.75 -5.44 -7.49
C LEU A 52 -2.82 -6.44 -7.00
N ARG A 53 -3.74 -6.84 -7.89
CA ARG A 53 -4.77 -7.84 -7.56
C ARG A 53 -4.15 -9.16 -7.12
N LYS A 54 -3.11 -9.63 -7.80
CA LYS A 54 -2.38 -10.85 -7.40
C LYS A 54 -1.65 -10.69 -6.06
N GLN A 55 -0.99 -9.55 -5.84
CA GLN A 55 -0.25 -9.30 -4.60
C GLN A 55 -1.17 -9.23 -3.38
N PHE A 56 -2.37 -8.68 -3.53
CA PHE A 56 -3.34 -8.51 -2.45
C PHE A 56 -4.44 -9.58 -2.44
N GLY A 57 -4.37 -10.58 -3.34
CA GLY A 57 -5.38 -11.64 -3.43
C GLY A 57 -6.78 -11.15 -3.81
N LEU A 58 -6.88 -10.00 -4.50
CA LEU A 58 -8.12 -9.35 -4.91
C LEU A 58 -8.64 -9.88 -6.27
N ASP A 59 -8.14 -11.04 -6.69
CA ASP A 59 -8.68 -11.74 -7.86
C ASP A 59 -10.12 -12.20 -7.59
N PRO A 60 -11.03 -12.09 -8.58
CA PRO A 60 -12.46 -12.35 -8.41
C PRO A 60 -12.78 -13.80 -8.00
N ALA A 61 -11.80 -14.71 -8.03
CA ALA A 61 -11.95 -16.11 -7.64
C ALA A 61 -11.52 -16.40 -6.18
N GLY A 62 -10.98 -15.43 -5.43
CA GLY A 62 -10.39 -15.67 -4.10
C GLY A 62 -10.83 -14.72 -2.98
N GLY A 63 -11.68 -13.73 -3.27
CA GLY A 63 -12.18 -12.80 -2.26
C GLY A 63 -13.34 -13.41 -1.47
N SER A 64 -13.04 -14.12 -0.38
CA SER A 64 -14.04 -14.39 0.67
C SER A 64 -14.56 -13.05 1.19
N ARG A 65 -15.71 -12.61 0.63
CA ARG A 65 -16.55 -11.58 1.22
C ARG A 65 -17.13 -12.17 2.49
N ALA A 66 -16.47 -11.95 3.63
CA ALA A 66 -17.15 -12.07 4.90
C ALA A 66 -18.31 -11.04 4.87
N PRO A 67 -19.57 -11.48 5.07
CA PRO A 67 -20.68 -10.55 5.17
C PRO A 67 -20.47 -9.71 6.42
N VAL A 68 -20.35 -8.40 6.25
CA VAL A 68 -20.51 -7.44 7.35
C VAL A 68 -22.02 -7.45 7.66
N ALA A 69 -22.36 -8.12 8.76
CA ALA A 69 -23.62 -7.97 9.47
C ALA A 69 -23.51 -6.84 10.47
#